data_AF-A0ABD4QK59-F1
#
_entry.id   AF-A0ABD4QK59-F1
#
_cell.length_a   1.000
_cell.length_b   1.000
_cell.length_c   1.000
_cell.angle_alpha   90.00
_cell.angle_beta   90.00
_cell.angle_gamma   90.00
#
_symmetry.space_group_name_H-M   'P 1'
#
loop_
_entity.id
_entity.type
_entity.pdbx_description
1 polymer ?
#
loop_
_entity_poly.entity_id
_entity_poly.type
_entity_poly.pdbx_seq_one_letter_code
_entity_poly.pdbx_strand_id
1 'polypeptide(L)' 'MFFKKTTKREQANAHKAAVPAFIFFLLALGAHALYAFFQGDRPPVTFIILMAGLFVFFAVDWLYNKRLV' A
#
# COMPACT_ATOMS: atom_id res chain seq x y z
N MET A 1 -13.87 26.57 -0.93
CA MET A 1 -13.04 26.49 0.29
C MET A 1 -11.67 26.00 -0.12
N PHE A 2 -10.72 26.93 -0.13
CA PHE A 2 -9.36 26.78 -0.63
C PHE A 2 -8.54 25.90 0.30
N PHE A 3 -7.79 24.95 -0.26
CA PHE A 3 -6.92 23.99 0.41
C PHE A 3 -6.27 24.53 1.69
N LYS A 4 -6.85 24.18 2.85
CA LYS A 4 -6.26 24.47 4.15
C LYS A 4 -5.00 23.60 4.23
N LYS A 5 -3.81 24.24 4.20
CA LYS A 5 -2.54 23.52 4.33
C LYS A 5 -2.58 22.71 5.63
N THR A 6 -2.45 21.40 5.51
CA THR A 6 -2.32 20.47 6.63
C THR A 6 -1.18 20.95 7.51
N THR A 7 -1.44 21.05 8.81
CA THR A 7 -0.42 21.47 9.76
C THR A 7 0.65 20.38 9.88
N LYS A 8 1.91 20.76 10.20
CA LYS A 8 3.02 19.80 10.36
C LYS A 8 2.68 18.66 11.32
N ARG A 9 1.84 18.93 12.32
CA ARG A 9 1.38 17.96 13.33
C ARG A 9 0.39 16.95 12.76
N GLU A 10 -0.53 17.39 11.91
CA GLU A 10 -1.48 16.50 11.20
C GLU A 10 -0.73 15.60 10.20
N GLN A 11 0.26 16.14 9.48
CA GLN A 11 1.08 15.35 8.55
C GLN A 11 1.90 14.28 9.28
N ALA A 12 2.52 14.62 10.42
CA ALA A 12 3.29 13.66 11.22
C ALA A 12 2.41 12.53 11.80
N ASN A 13 1.21 12.86 12.27
CA ASN A 13 0.26 11.87 12.77
C ASN A 13 -0.28 10.97 11.65
N ALA A 14 -0.59 11.56 10.49
CA ALA A 14 -1.02 10.80 9.31
C ALA A 14 0.08 9.82 8.85
N HIS A 15 1.34 10.26 8.82
CA HIS A 15 2.47 9.39 8.49
C HIS A 15 2.63 8.26 9.52
N LYS A 16 2.55 8.57 10.83
CA LYS A 16 2.60 7.57 11.90
C LYS A 16 1.49 6.53 11.82
N ALA A 17 0.30 6.89 11.33
CA ALA A 17 -0.82 5.97 11.15
C ALA A 17 -0.76 5.21 9.82
N ALA A 18 -0.22 5.85 8.77
CA ALA A 18 -0.09 5.25 7.45
C ALA A 18 0.87 4.05 7.45
N VAL A 19 1.98 4.13 8.18
CA VAL A 19 2.95 3.02 8.29
C VAL A 19 2.33 1.72 8.83
N PRO A 20 1.69 1.69 10.01
CA PRO A 20 1.07 0.47 10.52
C PRO A 20 -0.12 0.01 9.67
N ALA A 21 -0.91 0.94 9.11
CA ALA A 21 -2.00 0.58 8.20
C ALA A 21 -1.48 -0.09 6.92
N PHE A 22 -0.36 0.38 6.38
CA PHE A 22 0.30 -0.21 5.22
C PHE A 22 0.86 -1.60 5.53
N ILE A 23 1.49 -1.78 6.68
CA ILE A 23 1.96 -3.11 7.14
C ILE A 23 0.79 -4.07 7.28
N PHE A 24 -0.30 -3.63 7.91
CA PHE A 24 -1.53 -4.43 8.03
C PHE A 24 -2.09 -4.82 6.66
N PHE A 25 -2.12 -3.86 5.72
CA PHE A 25 -2.57 -4.11 4.34
C PHE A 25 -1.72 -5.16 3.64
N LEU A 26 -0.39 -5.09 3.75
CA LEU A 26 0.53 -6.09 3.20
C LEU A 26 0.28 -7.48 3.79
N LEU A 27 0.10 -7.57 5.11
CA LEU A 27 -0.17 -8.84 5.80
C LEU A 27 -1.52 -9.43 5.38
N ALA A 28 -2.57 -8.60 5.30
CA ALA A 28 -3.91 -9.03 4.89
C ALA A 28 -3.91 -9.57 3.44
N LEU A 29 -3.23 -8.86 2.54
CA LEU A 29 -3.08 -9.30 1.16
C LEU A 29 -2.24 -10.58 1.05
N GLY A 30 -1.12 -10.67 1.77
CA GLY A 30 -0.30 -11.87 1.79
C GLY A 30 -1.05 -13.10 2.32
N ALA A 31 -1.79 -12.93 3.41
CA ALA A 31 -2.63 -13.98 3.97
C ALA A 31 -3.73 -14.40 2.99
N HIS A 32 -4.37 -13.45 2.31
CA HIS A 32 -5.38 -13.75 1.29
C HIS A 32 -4.79 -14.50 0.08
N ALA A 33 -3.60 -14.10 -0.37
CA ALA A 33 -2.89 -14.78 -1.45
C ALA A 33 -2.55 -16.23 -1.08
N LEU A 34 -2.03 -16.43 0.13
CA LEU A 34 -1.69 -17.76 0.64
C LEU A 34 -2.93 -18.64 0.78
N TYR A 35 -4.02 -18.08 1.30
CA TYR A 35 -5.30 -18.78 1.42
C TYR A 35 -5.86 -19.20 0.05
N ALA A 36 -5.89 -18.28 -0.91
CA ALA A 36 -6.35 -18.57 -2.27
C ALA A 36 -5.47 -19.63 -2.97
N PHE A 37 -4.15 -19.59 -2.74
CA PHE A 37 -3.21 -20.59 -3.27
C PHE A 37 -3.55 -22.01 -2.77
N PHE A 38 -3.84 -22.16 -1.48
CA PHE A 38 -4.21 -23.47 -0.92
C PHE A 38 -5.61 -23.93 -1.32
N GLN A 39 -6.55 -23.01 -1.58
CA GLN A 39 -7.89 -23.37 -2.06
C GLN A 39 -7.93 -23.69 -3.55
N GLY A 40 -6.88 -23.37 -4.31
CA GLY A 40 -6.88 -23.52 -5.76
C GLY A 40 -7.86 -22.58 -6.46
N ASP A 41 -8.38 -21.59 -5.73
CA ASP A 41 -9.35 -20.64 -6.24
C ASP A 41 -8.68 -19.53 -7.02
N ARG A 42 -9.37 -19.04 -8.05
CA ARG A 42 -8.92 -17.86 -8.78
C ARG A 42 -9.06 -16.64 -7.86
N PRO A 43 -7.99 -15.85 -7.67
CA PRO A 43 -8.06 -14.65 -6.85
C PRO A 43 -9.15 -13.70 -7.39
N PRO A 44 -9.93 -13.05 -6.52
CA PRO A 44 -10.95 -12.11 -6.96
C PRO A 44 -10.32 -10.90 -7.66
N VAL A 45 -11.03 -10.31 -8.61
CA VAL A 45 -10.56 -9.14 -9.38
C VAL A 45 -10.15 -7.98 -8.46
N THR A 46 -10.86 -7.80 -7.34
CA THR A 46 -10.52 -6.80 -6.31
C THR A 46 -9.12 -7.01 -5.73
N PHE A 47 -8.73 -8.26 -5.45
CA PHE A 47 -7.38 -8.59 -4.97
C PHE A 47 -6.32 -8.26 -6.03
N ILE A 48 -6.59 -8.58 -7.30
CA ILE A 48 -5.67 -8.29 -8.41
C ILE A 48 -5.46 -6.77 -8.56
N ILE A 49 -6.52 -5.96 -8.47
CA ILE A 49 -6.43 -4.50 -8.53
C ILE A 49 -5.56 -3.95 -7.39
N LEU A 50 -5.75 -4.46 -6.17
CA LEU A 50 -4.96 -4.05 -5.01
C LEU A 50 -3.47 -4.44 -5.16
N MET A 51 -3.18 -5.64 -5.67
CA MET A 51 -1.82 -6.07 -6.00
C MET A 51 -1.18 -5.21 -7.08
N ALA A 52 -1.92 -4.87 -8.14
CA ALA A 52 -1.42 -4.01 -9.21
C ALA A 52 -1.09 -2.60 -8.69
N GLY A 53 -1.96 -2.03 -7.85
CA GLY A 53 -1.70 -0.75 -7.18
C GLY A 53 -0.45 -0.79 -6.30
N LEU A 54 -0.27 -1.87 -5.55
CA LEU A 54 0.92 -2.08 -4.72
C LEU A 54 2.20 -2.22 -5.57
N PHE A 55 2.14 -2.94 -6.68
CA PHE A 55 3.26 -3.09 -7.61
C PHE A 55 3.67 -1.75 -8.22
N VAL A 56 2.70 -0.95 -8.68
CA VAL A 56 2.96 0.41 -9.19
C VAL A 56 3.56 1.30 -8.11
N PHE A 57 3.06 1.23 -6.88
CA PHE A 57 3.60 1.98 -5.75
C PHE A 57 5.08 1.67 -5.52
N PHE A 58 5.46 0.39 -5.45
CA PHE A 58 6.85 -0.02 -5.30
C PHE A 58 7.71 0.30 -6.53
N ALA A 59 7.17 0.17 -7.74
CA ALA A 59 7.90 0.49 -8.97
C ALA A 59 8.23 1.99 -9.05
N VAL A 60 7.27 2.83 -8.67
CA VAL A 60 7.45 4.29 -8.55
C VAL A 60 8.46 4.58 -7.44
N ASP A 61 8.28 4.04 -6.24
CA ASP A 61 9.22 4.23 -5.12
C ASP A 61 10.65 3.84 -5.53
N TRP A 62 10.83 2.68 -6.14
CA TRP A 62 12.11 2.22 -6.67
C TRP A 62 12.71 3.16 -7.72
N LEU A 63 11.90 3.65 -8.67
CA LEU A 63 12.35 4.55 -9.73
C LEU A 63 12.80 5.92 -9.18
N TYR A 64 12.09 6.45 -8.19
CA TYR A 64 12.39 7.76 -7.59
C TYR A 64 13.47 7.69 -6.50
N ASN A 65 13.51 6.61 -5.73
CA ASN A 65 14.51 6.41 -4.67
C ASN A 65 15.90 6.07 -5.24
N LYS A 66 15.98 5.54 -6.47
CA LYS A 66 17.24 5.36 -7.22
C LYS A 66 17.95 6.66 -7.64
N ARG A 67 17.38 7.85 -7.43
CA ARG A 67 18.08 9.14 -7.64
C ARG A 67 18.90 9.62 -6.44
N LEU A 68 18.94 8.89 -5.33
CA LEU A 68 19.67 9.27 -4.10
C LEU A 68 20.60 8.16 -3.58
N VAL A 69 21.26 7.42 -4.48
CA VAL A 69 22.52 6.69 -4.19
C VAL A 69 23.51 6.97 -5.31
#